data_AF-A0A482VLT4-F1
#
_entry.id   AF-A0A482VLT4-F1
#
_cell.length_a   1.000
_cell.length_b   1.000
_cell.length_c   1.000
_cell.angle_alpha   90.00
_cell.angle_beta   90.00
_cell.angle_gamma   90.00
#
_symmetry.space_group_name_H-M   'P 1'
#
loop_
_entity.id
_entity.type
_entity.pdbx_description
1 polymer ?
#
loop_
_entity_poly.entity_id
_entity_poly.type
_entity_poly.pdbx_seq_one_letter_code
_entity_poly.pdbx_strand_id
1 'polypeptide(L)'
;SGVIVDATQEMMTLGLCNIFGSFMQAMPSCGAFTRSAVANSSGVRTPLQGIYSGTVILLALSFLTPYFYYIPRSTLAAVLISAIITMIDYEILPKLWRCNKFDFFLTITTFLVGVLYGVEVGIIAGGVFNLLILLKVWARPQITTEIRLDDQGNDYIYIKPEIGLYYAATDYLTTAIIEAHNNASNLPIALDCSNIIRVDYSACDTINNLVKTYNKKCQKLSLLNVNPKVFKVLKNTIDFDNIRIYQSFDNISEYGSHKTHDSDTPLIDKSATARKLSYYDNV
;
A
#
# COMPACT_ATOMS: atom_id res chain seq x y z
N SER A 1 -8.00 27.39 6.25
CA SER A 1 -8.93 26.60 7.09
C SER A 1 -8.77 25.13 6.78
N GLY A 2 -8.61 24.28 7.80
CA GLY A 2 -8.56 22.83 7.68
C GLY A 2 -9.95 22.23 7.42
N VAL A 3 -10.57 22.59 6.29
CA VAL A 3 -11.82 21.96 5.84
C VAL A 3 -11.43 20.61 5.24
N ILE A 4 -12.07 19.55 5.72
CA ILE A 4 -11.90 18.21 5.17
C ILE A 4 -12.59 18.22 3.80
N VAL A 5 -11.80 18.03 2.74
CA VAL A 5 -12.31 17.97 1.37
C VAL A 5 -12.62 16.51 1.03
N ASP A 6 -13.85 16.24 0.60
CA ASP A 6 -14.23 14.92 0.09
C ASP A 6 -13.88 14.81 -1.41
N ALA A 7 -12.88 13.99 -1.72
CA ALA A 7 -12.45 13.72 -3.08
C ALA A 7 -13.57 13.13 -3.96
N THR A 8 -14.48 12.34 -3.38
CA THR A 8 -15.62 11.77 -4.10
C THR A 8 -16.58 12.86 -4.54
N GLN A 9 -16.86 13.82 -3.64
CA GLN A 9 -17.72 14.96 -3.93
C GLN A 9 -17.09 15.89 -4.98
N GLU A 10 -15.79 16.17 -4.88
CA GLU A 10 -15.05 16.96 -5.88
C GLU A 10 -15.09 16.30 -7.26
N MET A 11 -14.85 15.00 -7.34
CA MET A 11 -14.89 14.25 -8.60
C MET A 11 -16.29 14.26 -9.23
N MET A 12 -17.34 14.04 -8.43
CA MET A 12 -18.73 14.11 -8.91
C MET A 12 -19.08 15.52 -9.39
N THR A 13 -18.64 16.55 -8.66
CA THR A 13 -18.87 17.96 -9.02
C THR A 13 -18.19 18.30 -10.35
N LEU A 14 -16.92 17.92 -10.53
CA LEU A 14 -16.19 18.15 -11.78
C LEU A 14 -16.82 17.40 -12.97
N GLY A 15 -17.29 16.17 -12.72
CA GLY A 15 -18.04 15.38 -13.70
C GLY A 15 -19.33 16.06 -14.15
N LEU A 16 -20.15 16.52 -13.20
CA LEU A 16 -21.37 17.28 -13.49
C LEU A 16 -21.06 18.58 -14.24
N CYS A 17 -20.04 19.33 -13.82
CA CYS A 17 -19.61 20.56 -14.51
C CYS A 17 -19.24 20.30 -15.97
N ASN A 18 -18.51 19.21 -16.26
CA ASN A 18 -18.13 18.86 -17.63
C ASN A 18 -19.32 18.34 -18.45
N ILE A 19 -20.26 17.60 -17.85
CA ILE A 19 -21.51 17.20 -18.51
C ILE A 19 -22.33 18.43 -18.91
N PHE A 20 -22.60 19.34 -17.97
CA PHE A 20 -23.33 20.59 -18.27
C PHE A 20 -22.57 21.46 -19.27
N GLY A 21 -21.24 21.53 -19.16
CA GLY A 21 -20.38 22.26 -20.09
C GLY A 21 -20.43 21.72 -21.52
N SER A 22 -20.58 20.41 -21.69
CA SER A 22 -20.64 19.79 -23.03
C SER A 22 -21.83 20.27 -23.87
N PHE A 23 -22.98 20.60 -23.24
CA PHE A 23 -24.14 21.17 -23.93
C PHE A 23 -23.90 22.59 -24.44
N MET A 24 -22.88 23.28 -23.93
CA MET A 24 -22.51 24.65 -24.26
C MET A 24 -21.20 24.72 -25.07
N GLN A 25 -20.76 23.60 -25.67
CA GLN A 25 -19.48 23.49 -26.39
C GLN A 25 -18.25 23.88 -25.56
N ALA A 26 -18.31 23.73 -24.24
CA ALA A 26 -17.18 24.02 -23.37
C ALA A 26 -16.06 22.97 -23.53
N MET A 27 -14.81 23.43 -23.49
CA MET A 27 -13.66 22.52 -23.37
C MET A 27 -13.67 21.83 -22.00
N PRO A 28 -13.17 20.58 -21.89
CA PRO A 28 -13.06 19.88 -20.62
C PRO A 28 -12.33 20.74 -19.58
N SER A 29 -13.02 21.02 -18.47
CA SER A 29 -12.48 21.82 -17.39
C SER A 29 -11.86 20.94 -16.32
N CYS A 30 -10.76 21.41 -15.72
CA CYS A 30 -10.10 20.80 -14.59
C CYS A 30 -9.97 21.81 -13.44
N GLY A 31 -9.63 21.31 -12.25
CA GLY A 31 -9.32 22.16 -11.10
C GLY A 31 -8.18 23.14 -11.43
N ALA A 32 -8.43 24.44 -11.28
CA ALA A 32 -7.48 25.48 -11.64
C ALA A 32 -6.62 25.90 -10.44
N PHE A 33 -5.54 25.17 -10.16
CA PHE A 33 -4.66 25.41 -9.01
C PHE A 33 -4.17 26.86 -8.92
N THR A 34 -3.70 27.44 -10.04
CA THR A 34 -3.21 28.83 -10.08
C THR A 34 -4.31 29.84 -9.73
N ARG A 35 -5.53 29.65 -10.25
CA ARG A 35 -6.66 30.57 -9.99
C ARG A 35 -7.13 30.47 -8.53
N SER A 36 -7.20 29.26 -7.99
CA SER A 36 -7.57 29.03 -6.59
C SER A 36 -6.53 29.56 -5.62
N ALA A 37 -5.23 29.45 -5.94
CA ALA A 37 -4.16 29.99 -5.12
C ALA A 37 -4.25 31.53 -5.00
N VAL A 38 -4.45 32.22 -6.13
CA VAL A 38 -4.63 33.68 -6.16
C VAL A 38 -5.93 34.10 -5.47
N ALA A 39 -7.01 33.34 -5.64
CA ALA A 39 -8.27 33.60 -4.96
C ALA A 39 -8.13 33.52 -3.43
N ASN A 40 -7.43 32.48 -2.96
CA ASN A 40 -7.17 32.27 -1.54
C ASN A 40 -6.25 33.36 -0.97
N SER A 41 -5.21 33.78 -1.69
CA SER A 41 -4.34 34.90 -1.25
C SER A 41 -5.06 36.25 -1.26
N SER A 42 -6.07 36.41 -2.13
CA SER A 42 -6.95 37.59 -2.18
C SER A 42 -8.03 37.59 -1.10
N GLY A 43 -8.07 36.57 -0.23
CA GLY A 43 -9.00 36.50 0.90
C GLY A 43 -10.41 36.01 0.54
N VAL A 44 -10.59 35.36 -0.61
CA VAL A 44 -11.89 34.75 -0.98
C VAL A 44 -12.19 33.56 -0.08
N ARG A 45 -13.43 33.49 0.44
CA ARG A 45 -13.87 32.43 1.36
C ARG A 45 -15.16 31.72 0.96
N THR A 46 -15.80 32.16 -0.13
CA THR A 46 -17.11 31.64 -0.55
C THR A 46 -17.07 31.17 -2.01
N PRO A 47 -17.85 30.14 -2.38
CA PRO A 47 -17.95 29.68 -3.76
C PRO A 47 -18.62 30.70 -4.69
N LEU A 48 -19.23 31.75 -4.12
CA LEU A 48 -19.84 32.86 -4.85
C LEU A 48 -18.84 33.59 -5.78
N GLN A 49 -17.54 33.49 -5.50
CA GLN A 49 -16.49 33.96 -6.38
C GLN A 49 -16.60 33.40 -7.80
N GLY A 50 -17.03 32.14 -7.96
CA GLY A 50 -17.21 31.52 -9.28
C GLY A 50 -18.25 32.28 -10.11
N ILE A 51 -19.37 32.66 -9.51
CA ILE A 51 -20.44 33.44 -10.16
C ILE A 51 -19.93 34.84 -10.50
N TYR A 52 -19.24 35.50 -9.56
CA TYR A 52 -18.66 36.82 -9.81
C TYR A 52 -17.66 36.80 -10.97
N SER A 53 -16.70 35.87 -10.94
CA SER A 53 -15.71 35.72 -12.00
C SER A 53 -16.35 35.35 -13.33
N GLY A 54 -17.35 34.47 -13.35
CA GLY A 54 -18.07 34.10 -14.55
C GLY A 54 -18.83 35.28 -15.17
N THR A 55 -19.49 36.08 -14.34
CA THR A 55 -20.22 37.28 -14.79
C THR A 55 -19.27 38.31 -15.40
N VAL A 56 -18.13 38.56 -14.76
CA VAL A 56 -17.10 39.46 -15.28
C VAL A 56 -16.55 38.96 -16.62
N ILE A 57 -16.31 37.66 -16.77
CA ILE A 57 -15.86 37.07 -18.04
C ILE A 57 -16.93 37.24 -19.13
N LEU A 58 -18.21 36.99 -18.83
CA LEU A 58 -19.31 37.18 -19.79
C LEU A 58 -19.42 38.65 -20.23
N LEU A 59 -19.37 39.60 -19.30
CA LEU A 59 -19.37 41.03 -19.61
C LEU A 59 -18.15 41.42 -20.45
N ALA A 60 -16.95 40.94 -20.10
CA ALA A 60 -15.74 41.20 -20.86
C ALA A 60 -15.85 40.64 -22.29
N LEU A 61 -16.40 39.45 -22.48
CA LEU A 61 -16.61 38.89 -23.82
C LEU A 61 -17.71 39.64 -24.60
N SER A 62 -18.75 40.16 -23.95
CA SER A 62 -19.79 40.92 -24.65
C SER A 62 -19.33 42.32 -25.09
N PHE A 63 -18.55 43.03 -24.26
CA PHE A 63 -18.17 44.42 -24.51
C PHE A 63 -16.72 44.62 -24.97
N LEU A 64 -15.78 43.79 -24.50
CA LEU A 64 -14.34 43.97 -24.70
C LEU A 64 -13.74 43.09 -25.81
N THR A 65 -14.51 42.15 -26.39
CA THR A 65 -14.04 41.32 -27.52
C THR A 65 -13.37 42.09 -28.67
N PRO A 66 -13.85 43.25 -29.16
CA PRO A 66 -13.14 43.98 -30.22
C PRO A 66 -11.76 44.48 -29.78
N TYR A 67 -11.55 44.74 -28.49
CA TYR A 67 -10.24 45.17 -27.96
C TYR A 67 -9.27 44.01 -27.79
N PHE A 68 -9.77 42.80 -27.52
CA PHE A 68 -8.92 41.60 -27.40
C PHE A 68 -8.18 41.26 -28.68
N TYR A 69 -8.68 41.70 -29.85
CA TYR A 69 -8.00 41.55 -31.13
C TYR A 69 -6.61 42.21 -31.14
N TYR A 70 -6.42 43.30 -30.40
CA TYR A 70 -5.15 44.03 -30.37
C TYR A 70 -4.12 43.44 -29.41
N ILE A 71 -4.47 42.41 -28.64
CA ILE A 71 -3.56 41.80 -27.66
C ILE A 71 -2.46 41.02 -28.40
N PRO A 72 -1.18 41.39 -28.27
CA PRO A 72 -0.09 40.65 -28.89
C PRO A 72 0.03 39.25 -28.27
N ARG A 73 0.28 38.24 -29.12
CA ARG A 73 0.53 36.86 -28.66
C ARG A 73 1.69 36.77 -27.67
N SER A 74 2.69 37.66 -27.79
CA SER A 74 3.83 37.74 -26.88
C SER A 74 3.43 38.05 -25.44
N THR A 75 2.43 38.90 -25.23
CA THR A 75 1.94 39.24 -23.89
C THR A 75 1.24 38.03 -23.25
N LEU A 76 0.45 37.28 -24.02
CA LEU A 76 -0.20 36.05 -23.55
C LEU A 76 0.85 34.98 -23.17
N ALA A 77 1.89 34.81 -24.00
CA ALA A 77 2.98 33.89 -23.70
C ALA A 77 3.74 34.29 -22.43
N ALA A 78 4.03 35.58 -22.25
CA ALA A 78 4.71 36.08 -21.05
C ALA A 78 3.91 35.81 -19.77
N VAL A 79 2.58 36.03 -19.80
CA VAL A 79 1.69 35.75 -18.67
C VAL A 79 1.66 34.24 -18.36
N LEU A 80 1.59 33.38 -19.38
CA LEU A 80 1.61 31.93 -19.20
C LEU A 80 2.93 31.44 -18.57
N ILE A 81 4.08 31.92 -19.08
CA ILE A 81 5.40 31.57 -18.54
C ILE A 81 5.51 32.03 -17.08
N SER A 82 5.10 33.27 -16.78
CA SER A 82 5.12 33.80 -15.42
C SER A 82 4.24 33.00 -14.46
N ALA A 83 3.09 32.51 -14.91
CA ALA A 83 2.22 31.67 -14.09
C ALA A 83 2.84 30.30 -13.81
N ILE A 84 3.43 29.66 -14.83
CA ILE A 84 3.97 28.29 -14.71
C ILE A 84 5.25 28.27 -13.87
N ILE A 85 6.12 29.29 -13.94
CA ILE A 85 7.35 29.34 -13.13
C ILE A 85 7.04 29.21 -11.63
N THR A 86 5.93 29.77 -11.16
CA THR A 86 5.51 29.67 -9.74
C THR A 86 5.00 28.29 -9.34
N MET A 87 4.65 27.44 -10.31
CA MET A 87 4.15 26.09 -10.07
C MET A 87 5.28 25.05 -9.97
N ILE A 88 6.49 25.37 -10.44
CA ILE A 88 7.61 24.43 -10.43
C ILE A 88 8.30 24.46 -9.07
N ASP A 89 8.15 23.38 -8.30
CA ASP A 89 8.87 23.16 -7.04
C ASP A 89 10.19 22.42 -7.30
N TYR A 90 11.28 23.17 -7.42
CA TYR A 90 12.62 22.60 -7.62
C TYR A 90 13.23 22.03 -6.32
N GLU A 91 12.68 22.37 -5.15
CA GLU A 91 13.25 21.92 -3.87
C GLU A 91 13.01 20.43 -3.60
N ILE A 92 12.07 19.82 -4.30
CA ILE A 92 11.75 18.40 -4.12
C ILE A 92 12.84 17.47 -4.66
N LEU A 93 13.54 17.87 -5.74
CA LEU A 93 14.58 17.06 -6.38
C LEU A 93 15.74 16.69 -5.44
N PRO A 94 16.39 17.63 -4.71
CA PRO A 94 17.45 17.27 -3.78
C PRO A 94 16.94 16.47 -2.58
N LYS A 95 15.68 16.69 -2.14
CA LYS A 95 15.04 15.91 -1.08
C LYS A 95 14.88 14.45 -1.52
N LEU A 96 14.39 14.22 -2.75
CA LEU A 96 14.21 12.90 -3.32
C LEU A 96 15.53 12.14 -3.47
N TRP A 97 16.60 12.82 -3.92
CA TRP A 97 17.93 12.22 -4.04
C TRP A 97 18.50 11.74 -2.69
N ARG A 98 18.24 12.49 -1.60
CA ARG A 98 18.69 12.14 -0.25
C ARG A 98 17.85 11.02 0.38
N CYS A 99 16.55 10.95 0.09
CA CYS A 99 15.66 9.93 0.63
C CYS A 99 15.78 8.59 -0.11
N ASN A 100 15.52 8.58 -1.43
CA ASN A 100 15.53 7.36 -2.22
C ASN A 100 15.91 7.67 -3.67
N LYS A 101 17.07 7.14 -4.11
CA LYS A 101 17.56 7.30 -5.48
C LYS A 101 16.59 6.73 -6.51
N PHE A 102 15.85 5.65 -6.20
CA PHE A 102 14.88 5.07 -7.12
C PHE A 102 13.72 6.02 -7.41
N ASP A 103 13.18 6.69 -6.40
CA ASP A 103 12.07 7.64 -6.56
C ASP A 103 12.52 8.89 -7.33
N PHE A 104 13.78 9.29 -7.16
CA PHE A 104 14.40 10.33 -7.97
C PHE A 104 14.46 9.95 -9.45
N PHE A 105 14.99 8.78 -9.78
CA PHE A 105 15.04 8.31 -11.18
C PHE A 105 13.65 8.17 -11.78
N LEU A 106 12.69 7.61 -11.04
CA LEU A 106 11.30 7.51 -11.46
C LEU A 106 10.70 8.88 -11.80
N THR A 107 10.92 9.88 -10.95
CA THR A 107 10.42 11.24 -11.15
C THR A 107 11.05 11.89 -12.38
N ILE A 108 12.37 11.79 -12.55
CA ILE A 108 13.06 12.33 -13.73
C ILE A 108 12.62 11.62 -15.01
N THR A 109 12.53 10.29 -15.00
CA THR A 109 12.09 9.54 -16.18
C THR A 109 10.65 9.90 -16.55
N THR A 110 9.74 9.99 -15.59
CA THR A 110 8.34 10.39 -15.84
C THR A 110 8.25 11.81 -16.40
N PHE A 111 9.04 12.74 -15.84
CA PHE A 111 9.13 14.11 -16.34
C PHE A 111 9.66 14.16 -17.79
N LEU A 112 10.75 13.46 -18.08
CA LEU A 112 11.33 13.40 -19.43
C LEU A 112 10.36 12.79 -20.44
N VAL A 113 9.69 11.69 -20.08
CA VAL A 113 8.68 11.08 -20.95
C VAL A 113 7.53 12.05 -21.19
N GLY A 114 7.05 12.76 -20.16
CA GLY A 114 6.01 13.77 -20.29
C GLY A 114 6.39 14.93 -21.21
N VAL A 115 7.64 15.39 -21.17
CA VAL A 115 8.16 16.47 -22.02
C VAL A 115 8.36 16.01 -23.47
N LEU A 116 8.88 14.81 -23.68
CA LEU A 116 9.25 14.31 -25.02
C LEU A 116 8.07 13.70 -25.79
N TYR A 117 7.19 12.97 -25.10
CA TYR A 117 6.09 12.20 -25.72
C TYR A 117 4.70 12.73 -25.35
N GLY A 118 4.62 13.78 -24.53
CA GLY A 118 3.38 14.39 -24.07
C GLY A 118 2.96 13.93 -22.67
N VAL A 119 2.21 14.80 -22.00
CA VAL A 119 1.82 14.64 -20.60
C VAL A 119 0.98 13.37 -20.38
N GLU A 120 0.11 13.01 -21.33
CA GLU A 120 -0.73 11.80 -21.27
C GLU A 120 0.11 10.53 -21.15
N VAL A 121 1.12 10.38 -22.03
CA VAL A 121 2.04 9.24 -22.01
C VAL A 121 2.90 9.25 -20.75
N GLY A 122 3.35 10.43 -20.32
CA GLY A 122 4.10 10.61 -19.07
C GLY A 122 3.33 10.07 -17.85
N ILE A 123 2.06 10.44 -17.70
CA ILE A 123 1.22 10.00 -16.57
C ILE A 123 1.05 8.46 -16.59
N ILE A 124 0.74 7.88 -17.74
CA ILE A 124 0.56 6.42 -17.86
C ILE A 124 1.87 5.69 -17.54
N ALA A 125 2.99 6.13 -18.13
CA ALA A 125 4.29 5.52 -17.92
C ALA A 125 4.73 5.58 -16.45
N GLY A 126 4.59 6.74 -15.80
CA GLY A 126 4.90 6.90 -14.38
C GLY A 126 4.02 6.03 -13.49
N GLY A 127 2.71 5.95 -13.80
CA GLY A 127 1.76 5.09 -13.09
C GLY A 127 2.11 3.60 -13.20
N VAL A 128 2.43 3.12 -14.40
CA VAL A 128 2.85 1.74 -14.64
C VAL A 128 4.15 1.43 -13.91
N PHE A 129 5.15 2.32 -13.97
CA PHE A 129 6.43 2.09 -13.31
C PHE A 129 6.28 2.04 -11.79
N ASN A 130 5.47 2.93 -11.22
CA ASN A 130 5.14 2.90 -9.79
C ASN A 130 4.42 1.61 -9.40
N LEU A 131 3.45 1.16 -10.22
CA LEU A 131 2.75 -0.10 -9.99
C LEU A 131 3.71 -1.31 -10.02
N LEU A 132 4.67 -1.34 -10.94
CA LEU A 132 5.68 -2.40 -11.01
C LEU A 132 6.58 -2.42 -9.78
N ILE A 133 6.99 -1.26 -9.27
CA ILE A 133 7.77 -1.16 -8.03
C ILE A 133 6.95 -1.69 -6.86
N LEU A 134 5.70 -1.24 -6.72
CA LEU A 134 4.80 -1.70 -5.67
C LEU A 134 4.61 -3.22 -5.73
N LEU A 135 4.37 -3.75 -6.92
CA LEU A 135 4.23 -5.19 -7.15
C LEU A 135 5.50 -5.95 -6.77
N LYS A 136 6.68 -5.43 -7.10
CA LYS A 136 7.96 -6.04 -6.73
C LYS A 136 8.13 -6.11 -5.20
N VAL A 137 7.78 -5.05 -4.48
CA VAL A 137 7.84 -5.02 -3.01
C VAL A 137 6.89 -6.05 -2.40
N TRP A 138 5.71 -6.22 -3.00
CA TRP A 138 4.71 -7.18 -2.52
C TRP A 138 5.04 -8.63 -2.90
N ALA A 139 5.69 -8.86 -4.06
CA ALA A 139 6.04 -10.19 -4.54
C ALA A 139 7.37 -10.71 -3.95
N ARG A 140 8.29 -9.82 -3.56
CA ARG A 140 9.58 -10.16 -2.94
C ARG A 140 9.76 -9.39 -1.63
N PRO A 141 8.96 -9.70 -0.61
CA PRO A 141 9.12 -9.09 0.70
C PRO A 141 10.49 -9.47 1.29
N GLN A 142 11.10 -8.61 2.08
CA GLN A 142 12.31 -9.01 2.81
C GLN A 142 11.95 -10.08 3.84
N ILE A 143 12.76 -11.13 3.91
CA ILE A 143 12.58 -12.24 4.83
C ILE A 143 13.82 -12.31 5.70
N THR A 144 13.65 -12.12 7.01
CA THR A 144 14.72 -12.30 7.98
C THR A 144 14.77 -13.77 8.38
N THR A 145 15.94 -14.39 8.25
CA THR A 145 16.21 -15.77 8.68
C THR A 145 17.30 -15.77 9.75
N GLU A 146 16.97 -16.31 10.92
CA GLU A 146 17.88 -16.38 12.07
C GLU A 146 17.80 -17.78 12.69
N ILE A 147 18.92 -18.28 13.22
CA ILE A 147 18.89 -19.46 14.09
C ILE A 147 18.73 -18.96 15.52
N ARG A 148 17.69 -19.44 16.20
CA ARG A 148 17.40 -19.08 17.59
C ARG A 148 17.39 -20.31 18.47
N LEU A 149 17.69 -20.10 19.74
CA LEU A 149 17.57 -21.10 20.78
C LEU A 149 16.18 -21.01 21.39
N ASP A 150 15.53 -22.16 21.54
CA ASP A 150 14.33 -22.30 22.36
C ASP A 150 14.68 -22.24 23.86
N ASP A 151 13.69 -22.09 24.74
CA ASP A 151 13.87 -22.04 26.19
C ASP A 151 14.54 -23.30 26.76
N GLN A 152 14.50 -24.40 26.00
CA GLN A 152 15.18 -25.66 26.32
C GLN A 152 16.60 -25.79 25.73
N GLY A 153 17.10 -24.76 25.05
CA GLY A 153 18.42 -24.77 24.41
C GLY A 153 18.47 -25.56 23.09
N ASN A 154 17.33 -25.82 22.46
CA ASN A 154 17.27 -26.46 21.14
C ASN A 154 17.32 -25.41 20.03
N ASP A 155 18.15 -25.62 19.01
CA ASP A 155 18.23 -24.74 17.86
C ASP A 155 17.00 -24.89 16.95
N TYR A 156 16.45 -23.77 16.48
CA TYR A 156 15.42 -23.73 15.44
C TYR A 156 15.65 -22.57 14.47
N ILE A 157 15.16 -22.74 13.25
CA ILE A 157 15.23 -21.71 12.20
C ILE A 157 14.01 -20.80 12.36
N TYR A 158 14.25 -19.56 12.74
CA TYR A 158 13.26 -18.50 12.83
C TYR A 158 13.19 -17.74 11.51
N ILE A 159 12.01 -17.74 10.88
CA ILE A 159 11.76 -17.07 9.61
C ILE A 159 10.67 -16.04 9.82
N LYS A 160 10.98 -14.77 9.54
CA LYS A 160 10.03 -13.66 9.68
C LYS A 160 9.94 -12.86 8.39
N PRO A 161 8.79 -12.92 7.68
CA PRO A 161 8.50 -12.00 6.59
C PRO A 161 8.22 -10.58 7.14
N GLU A 162 8.75 -9.54 6.49
CA GLU A 162 8.45 -8.16 6.87
C GLU A 162 7.04 -7.71 6.46
N ILE A 163 6.54 -8.22 5.33
CA ILE A 163 5.25 -7.84 4.74
C ILE A 163 4.33 -9.07 4.69
N GLY A 164 3.02 -8.84 4.73
CA GLY A 164 2.00 -9.89 4.70
C GLY A 164 2.06 -10.78 3.46
N LEU A 165 1.54 -11.99 3.60
CA LEU A 165 1.61 -13.05 2.60
C LEU A 165 0.40 -13.02 1.66
N TYR A 166 0.61 -12.60 0.42
CA TYR A 166 -0.34 -12.73 -0.68
C TYR A 166 0.21 -13.71 -1.73
N TYR A 167 -0.63 -14.16 -2.66
CA TYR A 167 -0.27 -15.06 -3.75
C TYR A 167 1.06 -14.70 -4.44
N ALA A 168 1.30 -13.42 -4.69
CA ALA A 168 2.52 -12.96 -5.35
C ALA A 168 3.83 -13.29 -4.60
N ALA A 169 3.76 -13.51 -3.29
CA ALA A 169 4.92 -13.76 -2.42
C ALA A 169 5.09 -15.23 -2.02
N THR A 170 4.15 -16.12 -2.35
CA THR A 170 4.11 -17.49 -1.82
C THR A 170 5.28 -18.33 -2.31
N ASP A 171 5.63 -18.20 -3.58
CA ASP A 171 6.77 -18.88 -4.20
C ASP A 171 8.08 -18.39 -3.58
N TYR A 172 8.25 -17.07 -3.46
CA TYR A 172 9.43 -16.46 -2.85
C TYR A 172 9.62 -16.89 -1.39
N LEU A 173 8.54 -16.92 -0.59
CA LEU A 173 8.57 -17.43 0.78
C LEU A 173 8.95 -18.91 0.82
N THR A 174 8.38 -19.73 -0.06
CA THR A 174 8.66 -21.16 -0.13
C THR A 174 10.12 -21.42 -0.47
N THR A 175 10.67 -20.73 -1.46
CA THR A 175 12.10 -20.81 -1.80
C THR A 175 12.98 -20.39 -0.64
N ALA A 176 12.67 -19.29 0.05
CA ALA A 176 13.43 -18.82 1.20
C ALA A 176 13.43 -19.82 2.36
N ILE A 177 12.30 -20.47 2.63
CA ILE A 177 12.19 -21.52 3.65
C ILE A 177 13.05 -22.74 3.27
N ILE A 178 13.01 -23.16 2.00
CA ILE A 178 13.80 -24.29 1.50
C ILE A 178 15.31 -23.98 1.55
N GLU A 179 15.73 -22.78 1.13
CA GLU A 179 17.13 -22.35 1.18
C GLU A 179 17.65 -22.26 2.62
N ALA A 180 16.86 -21.66 3.53
CA ALA A 180 17.21 -21.60 4.94
C ALA A 180 17.37 -22.99 5.55
N HIS A 181 16.48 -23.91 5.19
CA HIS A 181 16.52 -25.30 5.65
C HIS A 181 17.76 -26.05 5.14
N ASN A 182 18.09 -25.91 3.86
CA ASN A 182 19.26 -26.57 3.26
C ASN A 182 20.59 -26.09 3.86
N ASN A 183 20.65 -24.84 4.32
CA ASN A 183 21.84 -24.26 4.92
C ASN A 183 22.04 -24.65 6.40
N ALA A 184 20.98 -25.01 7.13
CA ALA A 184 20.99 -25.15 8.59
C ALA A 184 20.58 -26.56 9.09
N SER A 185 21.22 -27.60 8.54
CA SER A 185 21.29 -28.96 9.12
C SER A 185 19.99 -29.52 9.72
N ASN A 186 18.90 -29.55 8.94
CA ASN A 186 17.67 -30.27 9.28
C ASN A 186 16.94 -29.80 10.56
N LEU A 187 17.20 -28.58 11.03
CA LEU A 187 16.56 -28.02 12.23
C LEU A 187 15.05 -27.74 12.02
N PRO A 188 14.23 -27.75 13.10
CA PRO A 188 12.83 -27.37 13.04
C PRO A 188 12.67 -25.90 12.60
N ILE A 189 11.58 -25.60 11.90
CA ILE A 189 11.32 -24.28 11.31
C ILE A 189 10.14 -23.62 12.02
N ALA A 190 10.33 -22.39 12.46
CA ALA A 190 9.30 -21.55 13.04
C ALA A 190 9.07 -20.32 12.16
N LEU A 191 7.87 -20.23 11.56
CA LEU A 191 7.45 -19.11 10.71
C LEU A 191 6.66 -18.09 11.54
N ASP A 192 7.21 -16.90 11.72
CA ASP A 192 6.54 -15.81 12.42
C ASP A 192 5.53 -15.10 11.51
N CYS A 193 4.25 -15.21 11.89
CA CYS A 193 3.12 -14.63 11.18
C CYS A 193 2.68 -13.28 11.75
N SER A 194 3.45 -12.64 12.65
CA SER A 194 3.09 -11.35 13.28
C SER A 194 2.78 -10.25 12.26
N ASN A 195 3.55 -10.19 11.17
CA ASN A 195 3.39 -9.19 10.11
C ASN A 195 2.35 -9.59 9.05
N ILE A 196 1.78 -10.80 9.15
CA ILE A 196 0.77 -11.32 8.22
C ILE A 196 -0.61 -10.89 8.70
N ILE A 197 -1.10 -9.77 8.13
CA ILE A 197 -2.40 -9.18 8.50
C ILE A 197 -3.55 -9.87 7.76
N ARG A 198 -3.32 -10.25 6.49
CA ARG A 198 -4.28 -10.90 5.59
C ARG A 198 -3.55 -11.90 4.71
N VAL A 199 -4.29 -12.92 4.28
CA VAL A 199 -3.82 -13.99 3.39
C VAL A 199 -4.96 -14.30 2.42
N ASP A 200 -4.62 -14.59 1.17
CA ASP A 200 -5.56 -15.08 0.16
C ASP A 200 -5.61 -16.61 0.12
N TYR A 201 -6.60 -17.17 -0.59
CA TYR A 201 -6.76 -18.62 -0.68
C TYR A 201 -5.51 -19.33 -1.19
N SER A 202 -4.88 -18.80 -2.25
CA SER A 202 -3.69 -19.40 -2.85
C SER A 202 -2.50 -19.44 -1.90
N ALA A 203 -2.30 -18.40 -1.08
CA ALA A 203 -1.27 -18.40 -0.05
C ALA A 203 -1.58 -19.37 1.09
N CYS A 204 -2.85 -19.51 1.50
CA CYS A 204 -3.25 -20.53 2.47
C CYS A 204 -2.99 -21.96 1.93
N ASP A 205 -3.33 -22.24 0.68
CA ASP A 205 -3.07 -23.54 0.06
C ASP A 205 -1.57 -23.82 -0.06
N THR A 206 -0.77 -22.80 -0.39
CA THR A 206 0.70 -22.94 -0.44
C THR A 206 1.28 -23.27 0.94
N ILE A 207 0.83 -22.59 2.00
CA ILE A 207 1.24 -22.93 3.39
C ILE A 207 0.84 -24.37 3.73
N ASN A 208 -0.37 -24.80 3.36
CA ASN A 208 -0.85 -26.16 3.60
C ASN A 208 0.05 -27.21 2.93
N ASN A 209 0.37 -26.99 1.65
CA ASN A 209 1.24 -27.87 0.89
C ASN A 209 2.66 -27.88 1.47
N LEU A 210 3.14 -26.74 1.97
CA LEU A 210 4.44 -26.64 2.63
C LEU A 210 4.46 -27.46 3.93
N VAL A 211 3.48 -27.28 4.81
CA VAL A 211 3.33 -28.06 6.05
C VAL A 211 3.30 -29.56 5.74
N LYS A 212 2.45 -29.99 4.80
CA LYS A 212 2.33 -31.40 4.40
C LYS A 212 3.66 -31.97 3.92
N THR A 213 4.44 -31.19 3.17
CA THR A 213 5.74 -31.61 2.63
C THR A 213 6.77 -31.80 3.74
N TYR A 214 6.84 -30.88 4.71
CA TYR A 214 7.78 -30.97 5.82
C TYR A 214 7.38 -32.06 6.83
N ASN A 215 6.08 -32.21 7.14
CA ASN A 215 5.59 -33.27 8.03
C ASN A 215 5.91 -34.67 7.47
N LYS A 216 5.77 -34.90 6.15
CA LYS A 216 6.17 -36.16 5.50
C LYS A 216 7.65 -36.47 5.67
N LYS A 217 8.51 -35.45 5.78
CA LYS A 217 9.95 -35.59 6.01
C LYS A 217 10.31 -35.75 7.51
N CYS A 218 9.33 -35.96 8.39
CA CYS A 218 9.49 -35.99 9.86
C CYS A 218 10.04 -34.69 10.46
N GLN A 219 9.86 -33.57 9.76
CA GLN A 219 10.32 -32.25 10.18
C GLN A 219 9.11 -31.36 10.43
N LYS A 220 9.10 -30.63 11.55
CA LYS A 220 7.90 -29.90 11.97
C LYS A 220 8.06 -28.41 11.65
N LEU A 221 7.17 -27.91 10.81
CA LEU A 221 6.99 -26.49 10.51
C LEU A 221 5.92 -25.94 11.46
N SER A 222 6.29 -24.96 12.27
CA SER A 222 5.40 -24.32 13.24
C SER A 222 5.05 -22.89 12.83
N LEU A 223 3.80 -22.49 13.02
CA LEU A 223 3.36 -21.12 12.77
C LEU A 223 3.29 -20.36 14.11
N LEU A 224 3.98 -19.23 14.21
CA LEU A 224 4.00 -18.36 15.40
C LEU A 224 3.15 -17.10 15.18
N ASN A 225 2.54 -16.57 16.24
CA ASN A 225 1.89 -15.25 16.28
C ASN A 225 0.86 -15.01 15.16
N VAL A 226 0.05 -16.02 14.84
CA VAL A 226 -0.95 -15.92 13.77
C VAL A 226 -2.08 -14.97 14.18
N ASN A 227 -2.32 -13.95 13.35
CA ASN A 227 -3.43 -13.02 13.55
C ASN A 227 -4.79 -13.77 13.52
N PRO A 228 -5.75 -13.48 14.43
CA PRO A 228 -7.06 -14.14 14.45
C PRO A 228 -7.81 -14.15 13.11
N LYS A 229 -7.66 -13.08 12.30
CA LYS A 229 -8.28 -13.00 10.97
C LYS A 229 -7.67 -14.03 10.01
N VAL A 230 -6.35 -14.17 10.03
CA VAL A 230 -5.61 -15.15 9.22
C VAL A 230 -5.89 -16.57 9.71
N PHE A 231 -5.92 -16.77 11.03
CA PHE A 231 -6.27 -18.05 11.64
C PHE A 231 -7.65 -18.53 11.16
N LYS A 232 -8.66 -17.64 11.07
CA LYS A 232 -9.99 -18.00 10.58
C LYS A 232 -9.97 -18.50 9.13
N VAL A 233 -9.15 -17.88 8.27
CA VAL A 233 -9.03 -18.28 6.85
C VAL A 233 -8.27 -19.59 6.72
N LEU A 234 -7.17 -19.75 7.47
CA LEU A 234 -6.45 -21.02 7.56
C LEU A 234 -7.37 -22.13 8.08
N LYS A 235 -8.22 -21.83 9.09
CA LYS A 235 -9.19 -22.77 9.67
C LYS A 235 -10.10 -23.44 8.65
N ASN A 236 -10.54 -22.65 7.68
CA ASN A 236 -11.48 -23.12 6.67
C ASN A 236 -10.79 -23.83 5.50
N THR A 237 -9.47 -23.71 5.38
CA THR A 237 -8.71 -24.15 4.19
C THR A 237 -7.79 -25.33 4.48
N ILE A 238 -7.46 -25.59 5.75
CA ILE A 238 -6.45 -26.58 6.14
C ILE A 238 -7.03 -27.63 7.10
N ASP A 239 -6.58 -28.88 6.98
CA ASP A 239 -6.74 -29.91 8.02
C ASP A 239 -5.82 -29.60 9.21
N PHE A 240 -6.43 -29.28 10.36
CA PHE A 240 -5.71 -28.84 11.55
C PHE A 240 -5.00 -29.97 12.29
N ASP A 241 -5.29 -31.22 11.96
CA ASP A 241 -4.70 -32.39 12.62
C ASP A 241 -3.17 -32.43 12.48
N ASN A 242 -2.61 -31.65 11.54
CA ASN A 242 -1.18 -31.62 11.22
C ASN A 242 -0.51 -30.23 11.37
N ILE A 243 -1.23 -29.19 11.80
CA ILE A 243 -0.65 -27.84 11.99
C ILE A 243 -0.64 -27.48 13.48
N ARG A 244 0.55 -27.17 14.00
CA ARG A 244 0.72 -26.61 15.34
C ARG A 244 0.92 -25.10 15.23
N ILE A 245 -0.03 -24.35 15.82
CA ILE A 245 -0.04 -22.88 15.84
C ILE A 245 0.23 -22.44 17.28
N TYR A 246 1.25 -21.61 17.46
CA TYR A 246 1.59 -21.06 18.77
C TYR A 246 1.34 -19.54 18.79
N GLN A 247 0.78 -19.05 19.90
CA GLN A 247 0.53 -17.61 20.12
C GLN A 247 1.68 -16.89 20.85
N SER A 248 2.67 -17.62 21.36
CA SER A 248 3.87 -17.08 22.02
C SER A 248 5.06 -18.03 21.80
N PHE A 249 6.28 -17.47 21.89
CA PHE A 249 7.54 -18.20 21.80
C PHE A 249 7.70 -19.26 22.90
N ASP A 250 7.12 -19.03 24.08
CA ASP A 250 7.30 -19.85 25.29
C ASP A 250 6.79 -21.31 25.15
N ASN A 251 5.94 -21.59 24.15
CA ASN A 251 5.31 -22.90 23.95
C ASN A 251 6.03 -23.79 22.91
N ILE A 252 7.16 -23.36 22.34
CA ILE A 252 7.95 -24.19 21.42
C ILE A 252 8.64 -25.35 22.18
N SER A 253 8.86 -25.15 23.49
CA SER A 253 9.54 -26.05 24.42
C SER A 253 8.83 -27.37 24.73
N GLU A 254 7.55 -27.57 24.42
CA GLU A 254 6.92 -28.91 24.55
C GLU A 254 7.45 -29.93 23.53
N TYR A 255 8.38 -29.53 22.67
CA TYR A 255 8.85 -30.29 21.52
C TYR A 255 10.08 -31.18 21.78
N GLY A 256 10.91 -30.86 22.78
CA GLY A 256 12.19 -31.57 23.02
C GLY A 256 12.05 -32.95 23.69
N SER A 257 10.89 -33.25 24.29
CA SER A 257 10.72 -34.49 25.06
C SER A 257 10.02 -35.57 24.23
N HIS A 258 10.80 -36.58 23.83
CA HIS A 258 10.30 -37.90 23.47
C HIS A 258 9.39 -38.41 24.60
N LYS A 259 8.06 -38.32 24.44
CA LYS A 259 7.11 -39.17 25.16
C LYS A 259 5.86 -39.37 24.32
N THR A 260 5.72 -40.61 23.86
CA THR A 260 4.45 -41.24 23.52
C THR A 260 3.48 -41.02 24.68
N HIS A 261 2.43 -40.24 24.49
CA HIS A 261 1.15 -40.50 25.14
C HIS A 261 0.01 -39.75 24.46
N ASP A 262 -1.03 -40.53 24.15
CA ASP A 262 -2.36 -40.09 23.79
C ASP A 262 -2.85 -38.94 24.67
N SER A 263 -3.20 -37.82 24.08
CA SER A 263 -4.27 -36.94 24.59
C SER A 263 -4.68 -35.95 23.51
N ASP A 264 -5.77 -36.28 22.83
CA ASP A 264 -6.59 -35.33 22.09
C ASP A 264 -7.08 -34.23 23.04
N THR A 265 -6.40 -33.09 23.07
CA THR A 265 -7.04 -31.83 23.51
C THR A 265 -6.42 -30.63 22.81
N PRO A 266 -7.22 -29.78 22.13
CA PRO A 266 -6.75 -28.46 21.75
C PRO A 266 -6.62 -27.62 23.02
N LEU A 267 -5.40 -27.21 23.36
CA LEU A 267 -5.12 -26.23 24.43
C LEU A 267 -5.57 -24.83 23.99
N ILE A 268 -6.88 -24.65 23.81
CA ILE A 268 -7.51 -23.35 23.99
C ILE A 268 -7.77 -23.27 25.49
N ASP A 269 -6.89 -22.58 26.21
CA ASP A 269 -7.21 -22.16 27.57
C ASP A 269 -8.37 -21.15 27.51
N LYS A 270 -9.58 -21.69 27.64
CA LYS A 270 -10.83 -20.93 27.70
C LYS A 270 -10.87 -19.97 28.89
N SER A 271 -9.94 -20.05 29.85
CA SER A 271 -9.88 -19.13 30.99
C SER A 271 -9.22 -17.78 30.66
N ALA A 272 -8.33 -17.74 29.67
CA ALA A 272 -7.67 -16.50 29.23
C ALA A 272 -8.56 -15.63 28.33
N THR A 273 -9.44 -16.25 27.52
CA THR A 273 -10.40 -15.51 26.68
C THR A 273 -11.52 -14.87 27.51
N ALA A 274 -11.95 -15.51 28.60
CA ALA A 274 -12.98 -14.96 29.49
C ALA A 274 -12.52 -13.71 30.25
N ARG A 275 -11.23 -13.63 30.63
CA ARG A 275 -10.69 -12.44 31.32
C ARG A 275 -10.47 -11.24 30.40
N LYS A 276 -10.21 -11.44 29.10
CA LYS A 276 -10.04 -10.33 28.13
C LYS A 276 -11.35 -9.73 27.63
N LEU A 277 -12.45 -10.50 27.62
CA LEU A 277 -13.78 -9.98 27.25
C LEU A 277 -14.40 -9.11 28.35
N SER A 278 -14.20 -9.43 29.63
CA SER A 278 -14.71 -8.62 30.75
C SER A 278 -14.07 -7.23 30.89
N TYR A 279 -12.91 -6.99 30.26
CA TYR A 279 -12.22 -5.69 30.31
C TYR A 279 -12.70 -4.72 29.22
N TYR A 280 -13.30 -5.21 28.14
CA TYR A 280 -13.84 -4.38 27.05
C TYR A 280 -15.31 -4.00 27.24
N ASP A 281 -16.04 -4.64 28.16
CA ASP A 281 -17.43 -4.30 28.49
C ASP A 281 -17.55 -3.23 29.61
N ASN A 282 -16.43 -2.74 30.16
CA ASN A 282 -16.40 -1.71 31.22
C ASN A 282 -15.54 -0.47 30.88
N VAL A 283 -15.32 -0.19 29.59
CA VAL A 283 -14.70 1.07 29.12
C VAL A 283 -15.53 1.66 27.98
#